data_AF-A0A2K2BA60-F1
#
_entry.id   AF-A0A2K2BA60-F1
#
_cell.length_a   1.000
_cell.length_b   1.000
_cell.length_c   1.000
_cell.angle_alpha   90.00
_cell.angle_beta   90.00
_cell.angle_gamma   90.00
#
_symmetry.space_group_name_H-M   'P 1'
#
loop_
_entity.id
_entity.type
_entity.pdbx_description
1 polymer ?
#
loop_
_entity_poly.entity_id
_entity_poly.type
_entity_poly.pdbx_seq_one_letter_code
_entity_poly.pdbx_strand_id
1 'polypeptide(L)'
;MFLSLKPSLSFSSLYSFPLSTIIPSVEWLYKLALNSTWVIVIYRKEAFLSMDSQVMVALALSLVGGLSTSIGALFVILCQTPNLKMLGLLQGFAAGLMLCISFLDLAHNAINSIGFLKGNLWFFGGVVFFGIIANFIPEPTLTSSLDVKSKKKNGDQGGKDILKKQRRQVLFSGIITAIGISLHNFPEGMAVFLGSMKGLRVGINLAVAIALHNIPEGVAVALPIYFATQSKWQAFKLATLCGLAEPLGVVLVAYLFPSSLSPEILEGLLGSVGGVMAFLTLHEMLPLAFDYAGQKQAVKAVFFGMAFMSASLYFLEISLPDEMSL
;
A
#
# COMPACT_ATOMS: atom_id res chain seq x y z
N MET A 1 -78.21 8.98 -44.86
CA MET A 1 -79.23 9.75 -44.10
C MET A 1 -78.52 10.93 -43.47
N PHE A 2 -78.82 12.12 -43.98
CA PHE A 2 -78.28 13.42 -43.58
C PHE A 2 -78.71 13.82 -42.17
N LEU A 3 -77.93 14.74 -41.56
CA LEU A 3 -78.28 15.89 -40.69
C LEU A 3 -77.18 16.05 -39.62
N SER A 4 -76.64 17.22 -39.28
CA SER A 4 -76.68 18.59 -39.79
C SER A 4 -75.53 19.36 -39.12
N LEU A 5 -74.87 20.23 -39.89
CA LEU A 5 -73.98 21.34 -39.50
C LEU A 5 -74.75 22.35 -38.59
N LYS A 6 -74.22 23.22 -37.71
CA LYS A 6 -73.02 24.12 -37.59
C LYS A 6 -73.19 24.94 -36.24
N PRO A 7 -72.44 26.02 -35.87
CA PRO A 7 -71.01 26.39 -35.95
C PRO A 7 -70.43 27.02 -34.63
N SER A 8 -69.14 27.43 -34.71
CA SER A 8 -68.47 28.60 -34.08
C SER A 8 -67.88 28.55 -32.65
N LEU A 9 -66.53 28.46 -32.61
CA LEU A 9 -65.54 29.34 -31.94
C LEU A 9 -65.90 30.07 -30.63
N SER A 10 -65.13 29.81 -29.56
CA SER A 10 -64.35 30.87 -28.93
C SER A 10 -63.03 30.32 -28.32
N PHE A 11 -61.94 30.99 -28.65
CA PHE A 11 -60.58 30.78 -28.14
C PHE A 11 -60.32 31.91 -27.14
N SER A 12 -60.75 31.76 -25.88
CA SER A 12 -60.47 32.77 -24.85
C SER A 12 -60.74 32.27 -23.43
N SER A 13 -59.84 31.43 -22.91
CA SER A 13 -59.52 31.43 -21.47
C SER A 13 -58.26 30.60 -21.21
N LEU A 14 -57.15 31.04 -21.80
CA LEU A 14 -55.84 30.79 -21.20
C LEU A 14 -55.78 31.60 -19.89
N TYR A 15 -55.11 31.02 -18.88
CA TYR A 15 -54.84 31.54 -17.53
C TYR A 15 -55.90 31.29 -16.46
N SER A 16 -55.79 30.13 -15.81
CA SER A 16 -55.62 30.02 -14.34
C SER A 16 -55.63 28.55 -13.91
N PHE A 17 -54.53 27.83 -14.16
CA PHE A 17 -54.26 26.57 -13.45
C PHE A 17 -53.32 26.88 -12.28
N PRO A 18 -53.73 26.71 -11.01
CA PRO A 18 -52.84 26.84 -9.89
C PRO A 18 -51.79 25.70 -9.93
N LEU A 19 -50.53 26.08 -9.77
CA LEU A 19 -49.35 25.19 -9.84
C LEU A 19 -49.22 24.24 -8.62
N SER A 20 -50.31 23.88 -7.96
CA SER A 20 -50.32 23.12 -6.70
C SER A 20 -50.83 21.68 -6.81
N THR A 21 -51.13 21.18 -8.01
CA THR A 21 -51.72 19.83 -8.19
C THR A 21 -50.87 18.84 -8.99
N ILE A 22 -49.57 19.08 -9.11
CA ILE A 22 -48.59 18.11 -9.64
C ILE A 22 -47.34 18.34 -8.79
N ILE A 23 -47.06 17.59 -7.73
CA ILE A 23 -46.19 16.40 -7.73
C ILE A 23 -46.38 15.68 -6.37
N PRO A 24 -47.18 14.61 -6.28
CA PRO A 24 -47.07 13.64 -5.17
C PRO A 24 -46.09 12.50 -5.48
N SER A 25 -45.62 12.38 -6.74
CA SER A 25 -44.94 11.19 -7.26
C SER A 25 -43.44 11.09 -6.95
N VAL A 26 -42.81 12.15 -6.45
CA VAL A 26 -41.35 12.17 -6.18
C VAL A 26 -41.02 12.29 -4.69
N GLU A 27 -41.99 12.69 -3.86
CA GLU A 27 -41.76 12.83 -2.41
C GLU A 27 -41.50 11.49 -1.74
N TRP A 28 -42.11 10.40 -2.23
CA TRP A 28 -41.77 9.04 -1.82
C TRP A 28 -40.35 8.65 -2.24
N LEU A 29 -39.89 8.99 -3.45
CA LEU A 29 -38.51 8.74 -3.89
C LEU A 29 -37.50 9.54 -3.05
N TYR A 30 -37.84 10.77 -2.68
CA TYR A 30 -37.01 11.61 -1.82
C TYR A 30 -36.96 11.09 -0.38
N LYS A 31 -38.10 10.63 0.17
CA LYS A 31 -38.15 9.97 1.49
C LYS A 31 -37.47 8.61 1.48
N LEU A 32 -37.54 7.85 0.38
CA LEU A 32 -36.81 6.60 0.18
C LEU A 32 -35.31 6.83 0.03
N ALA A 33 -34.88 7.88 -0.69
CA ALA A 33 -33.48 8.30 -0.82
C ALA A 33 -32.91 8.80 0.51
N LEU A 34 -33.66 9.63 1.25
CA LEU A 34 -33.26 10.06 2.60
C LEU A 34 -33.22 8.88 3.56
N ASN A 35 -34.26 8.04 3.63
CA ASN A 35 -34.26 6.87 4.50
C ASN A 35 -33.17 5.86 4.10
N SER A 36 -32.90 5.63 2.82
CA SER A 36 -31.79 4.76 2.41
C SER A 36 -30.43 5.37 2.71
N THR A 37 -30.25 6.69 2.57
CA THR A 37 -28.98 7.34 2.93
C THR A 37 -28.76 7.33 4.44
N TRP A 38 -29.79 7.60 5.25
CA TRP A 38 -29.71 7.53 6.72
C TRP A 38 -29.57 6.10 7.22
N VAL A 39 -30.25 5.13 6.61
CA VAL A 39 -30.09 3.69 6.91
C VAL A 39 -28.70 3.23 6.51
N ILE A 40 -28.17 3.62 5.33
CA ILE A 40 -26.78 3.33 4.94
C ILE A 40 -25.81 3.98 5.91
N VAL A 41 -26.01 5.23 6.33
CA VAL A 41 -25.13 5.92 7.29
C VAL A 41 -25.20 5.28 8.69
N ILE A 42 -26.39 4.87 9.14
CA ILE A 42 -26.59 4.21 10.44
C ILE A 42 -26.02 2.79 10.41
N TYR A 43 -26.30 1.98 9.38
CA TYR A 43 -25.65 0.68 9.19
C TYR A 43 -24.13 0.82 9.01
N ARG A 44 -23.64 1.87 8.33
CA ARG A 44 -22.22 2.17 8.20
C ARG A 44 -21.60 2.55 9.53
N LYS A 45 -22.34 3.25 10.40
CA LYS A 45 -21.91 3.62 11.74
C LYS A 45 -21.92 2.41 12.69
N GLU A 46 -22.95 1.56 12.64
CA GLU A 46 -23.04 0.34 13.46
C GLU A 46 -22.06 -0.74 13.02
N ALA A 47 -21.86 -0.94 11.71
CA ALA A 47 -20.82 -1.83 11.18
C ALA A 47 -19.42 -1.35 11.58
N PHE A 48 -19.16 -0.03 11.52
CA PHE A 48 -17.92 0.57 12.02
C PHE A 48 -17.72 0.32 13.52
N LEU A 49 -18.77 0.41 14.34
CA LEU A 49 -18.72 0.15 15.79
C LEU A 49 -18.48 -1.33 16.15
N SER A 50 -18.98 -2.29 15.36
CA SER A 50 -18.63 -3.72 15.54
C SER A 50 -17.26 -4.09 14.97
N MET A 51 -16.77 -3.31 13.99
CA MET A 51 -15.42 -3.44 13.42
C MET A 51 -14.36 -2.72 14.25
N ASP A 52 -14.73 -1.91 15.25
CA ASP A 52 -13.78 -1.15 16.07
C ASP A 52 -12.70 -2.07 16.67
N SER A 53 -13.06 -3.26 17.17
CA SER A 53 -12.05 -4.16 17.77
C SER A 53 -11.06 -4.71 16.73
N GLN A 54 -11.54 -5.23 15.60
CA GLN A 54 -10.68 -5.82 14.57
C GLN A 54 -9.87 -4.76 13.82
N VAL A 55 -10.47 -3.60 13.54
CA VAL A 55 -9.77 -2.45 12.95
C VAL A 55 -8.70 -1.94 13.91
N MET A 56 -9.00 -1.82 15.21
CA MET A 56 -8.02 -1.38 16.20
C MET A 56 -6.88 -2.38 16.39
N VAL A 57 -7.17 -3.68 16.33
CA VAL A 57 -6.14 -4.74 16.34
C VAL A 57 -5.27 -4.64 15.08
N ALA A 58 -5.88 -4.56 13.89
CA ALA A 58 -5.13 -4.41 12.65
C ALA A 58 -4.29 -3.13 12.64
N LEU A 59 -4.81 -2.01 13.16
CA LEU A 59 -4.08 -0.76 13.32
C LEU A 59 -2.91 -0.91 14.29
N ALA A 60 -3.10 -1.59 15.42
CA ALA A 60 -2.01 -1.83 16.38
C ALA A 60 -0.92 -2.72 15.76
N LEU A 61 -1.30 -3.81 15.09
CA LEU A 61 -0.39 -4.72 14.41
C LEU A 61 0.37 -4.01 13.28
N SER A 62 -0.33 -3.24 12.45
CA SER A 62 0.27 -2.47 11.35
C SER A 62 1.11 -1.29 11.85
N LEU A 63 0.78 -0.71 13.01
CA LEU A 63 1.65 0.28 13.65
C LEU A 63 2.96 -0.37 14.14
N VAL A 64 2.91 -1.60 14.65
CA VAL A 64 4.12 -2.36 15.00
C VAL A 64 4.96 -2.62 13.74
N GLY A 65 4.33 -3.03 12.63
CA GLY A 65 4.99 -3.14 11.32
C GLY A 65 5.67 -1.82 10.90
N GLY A 66 4.91 -0.72 10.85
CA GLY A 66 5.43 0.58 10.41
C GLY A 66 6.51 1.18 11.32
N LEU A 67 6.43 0.92 12.63
CA LEU A 67 7.48 1.31 13.57
C LEU A 67 8.76 0.48 13.39
N SER A 68 8.67 -0.72 12.82
CA SER A 68 9.83 -1.55 12.49
C SER A 68 10.70 -0.90 11.40
N THR A 69 10.10 -0.18 10.45
CA THR A 69 10.81 0.69 9.49
C THR A 69 11.56 1.81 10.19
N SER A 70 10.96 2.37 11.24
CA SER A 70 11.62 3.39 12.07
C SER A 70 12.78 2.81 12.88
N ILE A 71 12.64 1.58 13.40
CA ILE A 71 13.71 0.85 14.11
C ILE A 71 14.89 0.60 13.16
N GLY A 72 14.63 0.17 11.92
CA GLY A 72 15.64 0.04 10.88
C GLY A 72 16.40 1.35 10.64
N ALA A 73 15.67 2.46 10.51
CA ALA A 73 16.29 3.78 10.35
C ALA A 73 17.10 4.22 11.58
N LEU A 74 16.66 3.87 12.79
CA LEU A 74 17.38 4.16 14.02
C LEU A 74 18.72 3.41 14.07
N PHE A 75 18.81 2.22 13.50
CA PHE A 75 20.08 1.50 13.35
C PHE A 75 21.11 2.31 12.55
N VAL A 76 20.69 3.05 11.53
CA VAL A 76 21.57 3.97 10.77
C VAL A 76 22.04 5.16 11.62
N ILE A 77 21.23 5.59 12.60
CA ILE A 77 21.61 6.65 13.53
C ILE A 77 22.64 6.16 14.55
N LEU A 78 22.35 5.02 15.19
CA LEU A 78 23.07 4.51 16.36
C LEU A 78 24.34 3.73 15.98
N CYS A 79 24.30 2.99 14.88
CA CYS A 79 25.42 2.16 14.43
C CYS A 79 26.24 2.85 13.34
N GLN A 80 27.38 2.25 13.01
CA GLN A 80 28.17 2.68 11.87
C GLN A 80 27.33 2.51 10.60
N THR A 81 27.22 3.59 9.82
CA THR A 81 26.42 3.61 8.59
C THR A 81 26.86 2.48 7.66
N PRO A 82 25.95 1.59 7.24
CA PRO A 82 26.31 0.49 6.35
C PRO A 82 26.95 1.01 5.06
N ASN A 83 27.86 0.22 4.48
CA ASN A 83 28.33 0.50 3.13
C ASN A 83 27.28 0.03 2.09
N LEU A 84 27.41 0.49 0.84
CA LEU A 84 26.47 0.13 -0.24
C LEU A 84 26.34 -1.39 -0.41
N LYS A 85 27.44 -2.14 -0.29
CA LYS A 85 27.39 -3.61 -0.40
C LYS A 85 26.49 -4.24 0.67
N MET A 86 26.61 -3.81 1.93
CA MET A 86 25.76 -4.28 3.02
C MET A 86 24.30 -3.87 2.79
N LEU A 87 24.07 -2.65 2.29
CA LEU A 87 22.73 -2.20 1.88
C LEU A 87 22.12 -3.12 0.83
N GLY A 88 22.85 -3.46 -0.23
CA GLY A 88 22.37 -4.38 -1.27
C GLY A 88 22.12 -5.81 -0.74
N LEU A 89 22.91 -6.28 0.23
CA LEU A 89 22.68 -7.56 0.89
C LEU A 89 21.41 -7.54 1.74
N LEU A 90 21.19 -6.47 2.52
CA LEU A 90 19.97 -6.29 3.30
C LEU A 90 18.73 -6.20 2.40
N GLN A 91 18.84 -5.50 1.27
CA GLN A 91 17.76 -5.39 0.29
C GLN A 91 17.47 -6.74 -0.39
N GLY A 92 18.50 -7.51 -0.72
CA GLY A 92 18.33 -8.87 -1.24
C GLY A 92 17.67 -9.79 -0.20
N PHE A 93 18.09 -9.71 1.06
CA PHE A 93 17.46 -10.44 2.16
C PHE A 93 15.98 -10.08 2.30
N ALA A 94 15.64 -8.79 2.36
CA ALA A 94 14.26 -8.32 2.44
C ALA A 94 13.41 -8.74 1.24
N ALA A 95 13.96 -8.67 0.01
CA ALA A 95 13.30 -9.18 -1.18
C ALA A 95 13.01 -10.70 -1.07
N GLY A 96 13.91 -11.47 -0.46
CA GLY A 96 13.68 -12.88 -0.15
C GLY A 96 12.52 -13.11 0.82
N LEU A 97 12.43 -12.31 1.89
CA LEU A 97 11.31 -12.38 2.84
C LEU A 97 9.98 -12.12 2.11
N MET A 98 9.93 -11.07 1.29
CA MET A 98 8.71 -10.63 0.61
C MET A 98 8.24 -11.58 -0.50
N LEU A 99 9.16 -12.14 -1.29
CA LEU A 99 8.82 -13.17 -2.26
C LEU A 99 8.26 -14.42 -1.57
N CYS A 100 8.84 -14.79 -0.42
CA CYS A 100 8.36 -15.93 0.37
C CYS A 100 6.91 -15.71 0.83
N ILE A 101 6.61 -14.57 1.47
CA ILE A 101 5.24 -14.20 1.90
C ILE A 101 4.28 -14.16 0.71
N SER A 102 4.69 -13.50 -0.38
CA SER A 102 3.84 -13.31 -1.55
C SER A 102 3.43 -14.63 -2.20
N PHE A 103 4.39 -15.55 -2.43
CA PHE A 103 4.13 -16.79 -3.15
C PHE A 103 3.69 -17.95 -2.25
N LEU A 104 4.32 -18.13 -1.09
CA LEU A 104 4.12 -19.30 -0.25
C LEU A 104 3.02 -19.10 0.81
N ASP A 105 2.66 -17.86 1.10
CA ASP A 105 1.59 -17.55 2.05
C ASP A 105 0.37 -16.98 1.30
N LEU A 106 0.45 -15.73 0.80
CA LEU A 106 -0.72 -15.03 0.24
C LEU A 106 -1.28 -15.69 -1.03
N ALA A 107 -0.44 -15.92 -2.04
CA ALA A 107 -0.89 -16.54 -3.29
C ALA A 107 -1.30 -18.00 -3.08
N HIS A 108 -0.55 -18.74 -2.27
CA HIS A 108 -0.83 -20.14 -1.96
C HIS A 108 -2.19 -20.30 -1.26
N ASN A 109 -2.44 -19.50 -0.22
CA ASN A 109 -3.70 -19.51 0.50
C ASN A 109 -4.88 -19.14 -0.40
N ALA A 110 -4.74 -18.10 -1.24
CA ALA A 110 -5.78 -17.75 -2.19
C ALA A 110 -6.09 -18.90 -3.17
N ILE A 111 -5.06 -19.54 -3.74
CA ILE A 111 -5.24 -20.67 -4.66
C ILE A 111 -5.94 -21.85 -3.97
N ASN A 112 -5.57 -22.17 -2.74
CA ASN A 112 -6.17 -23.28 -1.99
C ASN A 112 -7.61 -22.99 -1.59
N SER A 113 -7.94 -21.75 -1.24
CA SER A 113 -9.26 -21.38 -0.72
C SER A 113 -10.29 -21.12 -1.82
N ILE A 114 -9.91 -20.46 -2.92
CA ILE A 114 -10.86 -20.07 -3.99
C ILE A 114 -10.62 -20.79 -5.32
N GLY A 115 -9.63 -21.69 -5.37
CA GLY A 115 -9.30 -22.53 -6.51
C GLY A 115 -8.24 -21.95 -7.44
N PHE A 116 -7.55 -22.83 -8.17
CA PHE A 116 -6.38 -22.49 -8.99
C PHE A 116 -6.61 -21.33 -9.95
N LEU A 117 -7.69 -21.36 -10.75
CA LEU A 117 -7.94 -20.32 -11.73
C LEU A 117 -8.23 -18.97 -11.06
N LYS A 118 -9.17 -18.93 -10.10
CA LYS A 118 -9.59 -17.69 -9.46
C LYS A 118 -8.45 -17.08 -8.63
N GLY A 119 -7.74 -17.88 -7.84
CA GLY A 119 -6.60 -17.43 -7.04
C GLY A 119 -5.52 -16.78 -7.90
N ASN A 120 -5.14 -17.41 -9.03
CA ASN A 120 -4.17 -16.84 -9.96
C ASN A 120 -4.69 -15.55 -10.63
N LEU A 121 -5.98 -15.47 -10.99
CA LEU A 121 -6.55 -14.25 -11.56
C LEU A 121 -6.48 -13.07 -10.59
N TRP A 122 -6.74 -13.29 -9.30
CA TRP A 122 -6.58 -12.26 -8.27
C TRP A 122 -5.11 -11.87 -8.08
N PHE A 123 -4.19 -12.85 -8.01
CA PHE A 123 -2.75 -12.58 -7.90
C PHE A 123 -2.23 -11.74 -9.06
N PHE A 124 -2.41 -12.20 -10.31
CA PHE A 124 -1.97 -11.45 -11.48
C PHE A 124 -2.76 -10.16 -11.69
N GLY A 125 -4.02 -10.09 -11.24
CA GLY A 125 -4.78 -8.85 -11.17
C GLY A 125 -4.08 -7.80 -10.30
N GLY A 126 -3.54 -8.19 -9.15
CA GLY A 126 -2.71 -7.34 -8.30
C GLY A 126 -1.41 -6.89 -8.99
N VAL A 127 -0.70 -7.83 -9.64
CA VAL A 127 0.52 -7.53 -10.42
C VAL A 127 0.23 -6.48 -11.50
N VAL A 128 -0.82 -6.67 -12.31
CA VAL A 128 -1.18 -5.75 -13.40
C VAL A 128 -1.65 -4.40 -12.84
N PHE A 129 -2.48 -4.41 -11.80
CA PHE A 129 -2.97 -3.19 -11.15
C PHE A 129 -1.81 -2.31 -10.69
N PHE A 130 -0.85 -2.88 -9.95
CA PHE A 130 0.27 -2.11 -9.45
C PHE A 130 1.28 -1.78 -10.55
N GLY A 131 1.48 -2.67 -11.54
CA GLY A 131 2.30 -2.37 -12.71
C GLY A 131 1.79 -1.16 -13.51
N ILE A 132 0.47 -0.96 -13.58
CA ILE A 132 -0.12 0.24 -14.18
C ILE A 132 0.16 1.47 -13.31
N ILE A 133 -0.03 1.38 -11.99
CA ILE A 133 0.26 2.47 -11.04
C ILE A 133 1.74 2.88 -11.11
N ALA A 134 2.65 1.91 -11.18
CA ALA A 134 4.08 2.12 -11.22
C ALA A 134 4.51 2.97 -12.42
N ASN A 135 3.83 2.86 -13.57
CA ASN A 135 4.09 3.71 -14.73
C ASN A 135 3.79 5.19 -14.51
N PHE A 136 2.98 5.54 -13.50
CA PHE A 136 2.69 6.93 -13.13
C PHE A 136 3.67 7.48 -12.09
N ILE A 137 4.49 6.63 -11.47
CA ILE A 137 5.51 7.03 -10.52
C ILE A 137 6.78 7.35 -11.31
N PRO A 138 7.29 8.60 -11.28
CA PRO A 138 8.52 8.93 -11.98
C PRO A 138 9.68 8.11 -11.41
N GLU A 139 10.39 7.38 -12.25
CA GLU A 139 11.63 6.73 -11.82
C GLU A 139 12.62 7.79 -11.33
N PRO A 140 13.26 7.59 -10.17
CA PRO A 140 14.33 8.47 -9.75
C PRO A 140 15.43 8.35 -10.80
N THR A 141 15.66 9.42 -11.57
CA THR A 141 16.85 9.51 -12.41
C THR A 141 18.08 9.49 -11.51
N LEU A 142 18.62 8.31 -11.25
CA LEU A 142 19.97 8.10 -10.73
C LEU A 142 20.96 8.50 -11.84
N THR A 143 20.92 9.76 -12.28
CA THR A 143 21.99 10.31 -13.12
C THR A 143 23.23 10.41 -12.26
N SER A 144 24.03 9.35 -12.33
CA SER A 144 25.49 9.33 -12.23
C SER A 144 26.10 10.52 -11.48
N SER A 145 26.02 10.47 -10.14
CA SER A 145 26.97 11.17 -9.28
C SER A 145 28.43 10.72 -9.52
N LEU A 146 28.64 9.67 -10.33
CA LEU A 146 29.94 9.16 -10.77
C LEU A 146 30.53 9.91 -11.99
N ASP A 147 29.76 10.61 -12.82
CA ASP A 147 30.30 11.30 -14.01
C ASP A 147 30.88 12.69 -13.73
N VAL A 148 30.64 13.27 -12.56
CA VAL A 148 31.03 14.67 -12.26
C VAL A 148 32.47 14.78 -11.74
N LYS A 149 33.19 13.67 -11.53
CA LYS A 149 34.64 13.73 -11.23
C LYS A 149 35.47 14.31 -12.39
N SER A 150 34.91 14.51 -13.59
CA SER A 150 35.65 14.94 -14.78
C SER A 150 35.57 16.43 -15.18
N LYS A 151 34.86 17.31 -14.47
CA LYS A 151 34.84 18.75 -14.82
C LYS A 151 35.05 19.67 -13.63
N LYS A 152 36.30 19.73 -13.16
CA LYS A 152 36.82 20.84 -12.37
C LYS A 152 37.55 21.82 -13.30
N LYS A 153 36.85 22.85 -13.80
CA LYS A 153 37.52 24.11 -14.20
C LYS A 153 36.54 25.30 -14.29
N ASN A 154 36.96 26.37 -13.59
CA ASN A 154 36.58 27.79 -13.66
C ASN A 154 35.34 28.31 -12.91
N GLY A 155 35.58 29.31 -12.05
CA GLY A 155 34.67 30.43 -11.76
C GLY A 155 33.98 30.41 -10.39
N ASP A 156 34.48 31.20 -9.44
CA ASP A 156 34.07 31.33 -8.03
C ASP A 156 32.66 31.92 -7.78
N GLN A 157 31.87 32.12 -8.85
CA GLN A 157 30.44 32.51 -8.76
C GLN A 157 29.48 31.39 -9.19
N GLY A 158 29.92 30.41 -9.99
CA GLY A 158 29.09 29.27 -10.42
C GLY A 158 29.01 28.12 -9.42
N GLY A 159 29.95 28.04 -8.47
CA GLY A 159 30.03 26.94 -7.51
C GLY A 159 28.85 26.86 -6.53
N LYS A 160 28.30 28.00 -6.10
CA LYS A 160 27.15 28.04 -5.17
C LYS A 160 25.85 27.57 -5.83
N ASP A 161 25.64 27.89 -7.10
CA ASP A 161 24.45 27.47 -7.84
C ASP A 161 24.53 26.00 -8.26
N ILE A 162 25.72 25.50 -8.61
CA ILE A 162 25.97 24.08 -8.87
C ILE A 162 25.74 23.25 -7.60
N LEU A 163 26.27 23.68 -6.44
CA LEU A 163 26.07 23.00 -5.16
C LEU A 163 24.60 23.01 -4.70
N LYS A 164 23.87 24.12 -4.91
CA LYS A 164 22.42 24.19 -4.65
C LYS A 164 21.63 23.26 -5.57
N LYS A 165 21.98 23.21 -6.86
CA LYS A 165 21.35 22.32 -7.84
C LYS A 165 21.59 20.85 -7.51
N GLN A 166 22.82 20.49 -7.10
CA GLN A 166 23.16 19.14 -6.63
C GLN A 166 22.40 18.75 -5.37
N ARG A 167 22.35 19.61 -4.34
CA ARG A 167 21.53 19.35 -3.13
C ARG A 167 20.05 19.14 -3.47
N ARG A 168 19.51 19.93 -4.41
CA ARG A 168 18.12 19.81 -4.85
C ARG A 168 17.86 18.49 -5.58
N GLN A 169 18.76 18.05 -6.46
CA GLN A 169 18.65 16.77 -7.16
C GLN A 169 18.74 15.58 -6.20
N VAL A 170 19.65 15.67 -5.24
CA VAL A 170 19.89 14.64 -4.23
C VAL A 170 18.72 14.54 -3.24
N LEU A 171 18.16 15.68 -2.80
CA LEU A 171 16.93 15.72 -2.01
C LEU A 171 15.73 15.18 -2.80
N PHE A 172 15.61 15.53 -4.08
CA PHE A 172 14.55 15.04 -4.96
C PHE A 172 14.61 13.52 -5.14
N SER A 173 15.82 12.96 -5.33
CA SER A 173 16.02 11.50 -5.35
C SER A 173 15.60 10.85 -4.03
N GLY A 174 15.97 11.42 -2.88
CA GLY A 174 15.56 10.91 -1.57
C GLY A 174 14.05 10.96 -1.34
N ILE A 175 13.37 12.00 -1.84
CA ILE A 175 11.90 12.12 -1.78
C ILE A 175 11.23 11.09 -2.69
N ILE A 176 11.73 10.87 -3.90
CA ILE A 176 11.18 9.83 -4.81
C ILE A 176 11.36 8.44 -4.18
N THR A 177 12.53 8.14 -3.62
CA THR A 177 12.77 6.89 -2.88
C THR A 177 11.78 6.74 -1.72
N ALA A 178 11.54 7.79 -0.94
CA ALA A 178 10.56 7.76 0.15
C ALA A 178 9.13 7.53 -0.36
N ILE A 179 8.74 8.10 -1.52
CA ILE A 179 7.43 7.88 -2.13
C ILE A 179 7.27 6.44 -2.60
N GLY A 180 8.25 5.89 -3.34
CA GLY A 180 8.22 4.50 -3.80
C GLY A 180 8.08 3.52 -2.64
N ILE A 181 8.86 3.73 -1.59
CA ILE A 181 8.82 2.89 -0.38
C ILE A 181 7.51 3.07 0.40
N SER A 182 6.96 4.28 0.47
CA SER A 182 5.62 4.47 1.07
C SER A 182 4.53 3.70 0.30
N LEU A 183 4.68 3.54 -1.01
CA LEU A 183 3.78 2.75 -1.83
C LEU A 183 4.00 1.23 -1.67
N HIS A 184 5.15 0.81 -1.13
CA HIS A 184 5.45 -0.58 -0.76
C HIS A 184 4.78 -0.97 0.57
N ASN A 185 4.90 -0.09 1.55
CA ASN A 185 4.31 -0.23 2.88
C ASN A 185 2.77 -0.18 2.85
N PHE A 186 2.19 0.44 1.83
CA PHE A 186 0.73 0.52 1.73
C PHE A 186 0.07 -0.88 1.57
N PRO A 187 0.45 -1.72 0.59
CA PRO A 187 0.03 -3.12 0.48
C PRO A 187 0.23 -3.97 1.74
N GLU A 188 1.31 -3.75 2.49
CA GLU A 188 1.55 -4.48 3.75
C GLU A 188 0.50 -4.17 4.81
N GLY A 189 0.17 -2.89 4.98
CA GLY A 189 -0.95 -2.48 5.82
C GLY A 189 -2.27 -3.12 5.40
N MET A 190 -2.51 -3.22 4.09
CA MET A 190 -3.68 -3.94 3.56
C MET A 190 -3.64 -5.43 3.93
N ALA A 191 -2.47 -6.09 3.80
CA ALA A 191 -2.28 -7.49 4.14
C ALA A 191 -2.60 -7.75 5.62
N VAL A 192 -2.08 -6.92 6.53
CA VAL A 192 -2.35 -7.03 7.97
C VAL A 192 -3.84 -6.90 8.26
N PHE A 193 -4.52 -5.90 7.69
CA PHE A 193 -5.97 -5.73 7.88
C PHE A 193 -6.78 -6.93 7.38
N LEU A 194 -6.56 -7.34 6.13
CA LEU A 194 -7.27 -8.49 5.53
C LEU A 194 -6.94 -9.79 6.28
N GLY A 195 -5.70 -9.95 6.74
CA GLY A 195 -5.28 -11.05 7.59
C GLY A 195 -6.02 -11.07 8.93
N SER A 196 -6.13 -9.92 9.60
CA SER A 196 -6.89 -9.79 10.85
C SER A 196 -8.38 -10.04 10.67
N MET A 197 -8.96 -9.71 9.50
CA MET A 197 -10.34 -10.07 9.13
C MET A 197 -10.53 -11.58 8.99
N LYS A 198 -9.50 -12.30 8.50
CA LYS A 198 -9.49 -13.76 8.40
C LYS A 198 -9.35 -14.42 9.77
N GLY A 199 -8.57 -13.82 10.67
CA GLY A 199 -8.44 -14.23 12.06
C GLY A 199 -7.21 -13.63 12.73
N LEU A 200 -7.22 -13.55 14.06
CA LEU A 200 -6.15 -12.93 14.84
C LEU A 200 -4.78 -13.59 14.58
N ARG A 201 -4.74 -14.93 14.48
CA ARG A 201 -3.52 -15.69 14.18
C ARG A 201 -2.91 -15.30 12.85
N VAL A 202 -3.73 -15.18 11.80
CA VAL A 202 -3.27 -14.78 10.46
C VAL A 202 -2.75 -13.35 10.49
N GLY A 203 -3.47 -12.43 11.14
CA GLY A 203 -3.05 -11.04 11.31
C GLY A 203 -1.72 -10.92 12.06
N ILE A 204 -1.52 -11.65 13.16
CA ILE A 204 -0.27 -11.66 13.92
C ILE A 204 0.88 -12.23 13.08
N ASN A 205 0.66 -13.34 12.37
CA ASN A 205 1.67 -13.95 11.51
C ASN A 205 2.15 -12.97 10.44
N LEU A 206 1.20 -12.32 9.75
CA LEU A 206 1.52 -11.29 8.75
C LEU A 206 2.21 -10.08 9.38
N ALA A 207 1.77 -9.60 10.54
CA ALA A 207 2.38 -8.45 11.19
C ALA A 207 3.84 -8.71 11.63
N VAL A 208 4.13 -9.90 12.16
CA VAL A 208 5.50 -10.29 12.55
C VAL A 208 6.38 -10.47 11.33
N ALA A 209 5.87 -11.16 10.31
CA ALA A 209 6.50 -11.28 9.00
C ALA A 209 6.87 -9.91 8.43
N ILE A 210 5.92 -8.98 8.49
CA ILE A 210 6.04 -7.63 7.96
C ILE A 210 7.09 -6.82 8.75
N ALA A 211 6.97 -6.83 10.08
CA ALA A 211 7.93 -6.21 10.98
C ALA A 211 9.38 -6.66 10.73
N LEU A 212 9.60 -7.95 10.44
CA LEU A 212 10.93 -8.51 10.19
C LEU A 212 11.56 -7.99 8.89
N HIS A 213 10.80 -7.76 7.82
CA HIS A 213 11.36 -7.14 6.60
C HIS A 213 11.49 -5.62 6.73
N ASN A 214 10.63 -4.99 7.53
CA ASN A 214 10.62 -3.55 7.69
C ASN A 214 11.86 -3.02 8.40
N ILE A 215 12.54 -3.83 9.22
CA ILE A 215 13.83 -3.45 9.80
C ILE A 215 14.93 -3.27 8.72
N PRO A 216 15.27 -4.27 7.88
CA PRO A 216 16.16 -4.09 6.73
C PRO A 216 15.74 -2.94 5.80
N GLU A 217 14.44 -2.80 5.53
CA GLU A 217 13.91 -1.76 4.66
C GLU A 217 14.10 -0.35 5.24
N GLY A 218 13.86 -0.19 6.54
CA GLY A 218 14.12 1.06 7.25
C GLY A 218 15.56 1.53 7.12
N VAL A 219 16.52 0.59 7.16
CA VAL A 219 17.94 0.89 6.86
C VAL A 219 18.10 1.34 5.42
N ALA A 220 17.41 0.67 4.49
CA ALA A 220 17.48 0.96 3.06
C ALA A 220 16.85 2.30 2.66
N VAL A 221 15.81 2.76 3.35
CA VAL A 221 15.22 4.09 3.21
C VAL A 221 16.16 5.15 3.78
N ALA A 222 16.65 4.92 5.01
CA ALA A 222 17.36 5.93 5.77
C ALA A 222 18.75 6.24 5.19
N LEU A 223 19.45 5.24 4.65
CA LEU A 223 20.84 5.39 4.25
C LEU A 223 21.04 6.32 3.02
N PRO A 224 20.29 6.18 1.91
CA PRO A 224 20.36 7.13 0.80
C PRO A 224 19.96 8.54 1.21
N ILE A 225 18.93 8.69 2.05
CA ILE A 225 18.49 9.99 2.57
C ILE A 225 19.57 10.62 3.45
N TYR A 226 20.25 9.83 4.27
CA TYR A 226 21.38 10.30 5.07
C TYR A 226 22.54 10.73 4.18
N PHE A 227 22.93 9.95 3.18
CA PHE A 227 23.98 10.36 2.25
C PHE A 227 23.60 11.61 1.46
N ALA A 228 22.31 11.77 1.18
CA ALA A 228 21.76 12.91 0.47
C ALA A 228 21.76 14.21 1.28
N THR A 229 21.32 14.11 2.55
CA THR A 229 21.02 15.27 3.40
C THR A 229 22.09 15.55 4.45
N GLN A 230 22.97 14.57 4.71
CA GLN A 230 23.92 14.54 5.82
C GLN A 230 23.26 14.69 7.20
N SER A 231 21.95 14.43 7.30
CA SER A 231 21.16 14.56 8.52
C SER A 231 20.55 13.23 8.92
N LYS A 232 21.10 12.63 9.98
CA LYS A 232 20.59 11.39 10.59
C LYS A 232 19.14 11.51 11.01
N TRP A 233 18.76 12.66 11.57
CA TRP A 233 17.40 12.92 12.02
C TRP A 233 16.40 13.06 10.87
N GLN A 234 16.84 13.64 9.74
CA GLN A 234 15.99 13.74 8.55
C GLN A 234 15.76 12.36 7.92
N ALA A 235 16.79 11.51 7.88
CA ALA A 235 16.68 10.12 7.45
C ALA A 235 15.68 9.32 8.30
N PHE A 236 15.78 9.42 9.63
CA PHE A 236 14.82 8.78 10.53
C PHE A 236 13.40 9.30 10.35
N LYS A 237 13.19 10.62 10.32
CA LYS A 237 11.86 11.21 10.11
C LYS A 237 11.21 10.74 8.82
N LEU A 238 11.95 10.73 7.72
CA LEU A 238 11.40 10.30 6.43
C LEU A 238 11.11 8.80 6.42
N ALA A 239 11.98 7.96 7.00
CA ALA A 239 11.72 6.53 7.13
C ALA A 239 10.50 6.24 8.02
N THR A 240 10.34 6.95 9.13
CA THR A 240 9.14 6.86 9.97
C THR A 240 7.89 7.27 9.21
N LEU A 241 7.93 8.36 8.43
CA LEU A 241 6.80 8.77 7.60
C LEU A 241 6.45 7.71 6.55
N CYS A 242 7.44 7.01 5.98
CA CYS A 242 7.18 5.89 5.07
C CYS A 242 6.53 4.71 5.81
N GLY A 243 7.00 4.36 7.01
CA GLY A 243 6.41 3.31 7.84
C GLY A 243 4.95 3.58 8.22
N LEU A 244 4.57 4.85 8.38
CA LEU A 244 3.17 5.24 8.63
C LEU A 244 2.23 5.00 7.43
N ALA A 245 2.74 4.62 6.26
CA ALA A 245 1.89 4.20 5.14
C ALA A 245 1.20 2.85 5.41
N GLU A 246 1.74 1.98 6.27
CA GLU A 246 1.07 0.73 6.65
C GLU A 246 -0.24 0.98 7.40
N PRO A 247 -0.28 1.71 8.54
CA PRO A 247 -1.55 1.97 9.22
C PRO A 247 -2.51 2.80 8.35
N LEU A 248 -1.99 3.60 7.42
CA LEU A 248 -2.82 4.27 6.41
C LEU A 248 -3.48 3.26 5.45
N GLY A 249 -2.78 2.19 5.08
CA GLY A 249 -3.32 1.04 4.35
C GLY A 249 -4.49 0.39 5.08
N VAL A 250 -4.35 0.16 6.38
CA VAL A 250 -5.45 -0.36 7.23
C VAL A 250 -6.66 0.58 7.18
N VAL A 251 -6.44 1.88 7.43
CA VAL A 251 -7.53 2.88 7.42
C VAL A 251 -8.24 2.91 6.07
N LEU A 252 -7.51 2.89 4.96
CA LEU A 252 -8.11 2.96 3.63
C LEU A 252 -8.94 1.72 3.32
N VAL A 253 -8.41 0.52 3.59
CA VAL A 253 -9.14 -0.73 3.31
C VAL A 253 -10.34 -0.87 4.24
N ALA A 254 -10.22 -0.52 5.52
CA ALA A 254 -11.35 -0.49 6.44
C ALA A 254 -12.45 0.51 5.99
N TYR A 255 -12.06 1.65 5.42
CA TYR A 255 -13.00 2.63 4.88
C TYR A 255 -13.70 2.16 3.59
N LEU A 256 -12.95 1.51 2.69
CA LEU A 256 -13.45 1.01 1.40
C LEU A 256 -14.29 -0.26 1.55
N PHE A 257 -13.97 -1.10 2.53
CA PHE A 257 -14.64 -2.37 2.81
C PHE A 257 -15.18 -2.42 4.26
N PRO A 258 -16.15 -1.55 4.61
CA PRO A 258 -16.69 -1.44 5.97
C PRO A 258 -17.71 -2.55 6.31
N SER A 259 -17.91 -3.52 5.42
CA SER A 259 -18.88 -4.62 5.56
C SER A 259 -18.12 -5.93 5.57
N SER A 260 -18.65 -6.95 6.26
CA SER A 260 -18.07 -8.30 6.25
C SER A 260 -17.85 -8.78 4.81
N LEU A 261 -16.59 -8.93 4.44
CA LEU A 261 -16.18 -9.44 3.13
C LEU A 261 -16.61 -10.90 3.03
N SER A 262 -17.17 -11.29 1.88
CA SER A 262 -17.37 -12.72 1.63
C SER A 262 -16.00 -13.43 1.66
N PRO A 263 -15.90 -14.67 2.18
CA PRO A 263 -14.63 -15.39 2.27
C PRO A 263 -13.89 -15.46 0.93
N GLU A 264 -14.62 -15.61 -0.18
CA GLU A 264 -14.02 -15.64 -1.52
C GLU A 264 -13.36 -14.30 -1.91
N ILE A 265 -14.02 -13.18 -1.64
CA ILE A 265 -13.45 -11.85 -1.91
C ILE A 265 -12.26 -11.57 -0.98
N LEU A 266 -12.33 -11.97 0.29
CA LEU A 266 -11.25 -11.79 1.25
C LEU A 266 -9.96 -12.48 0.79
N GLU A 267 -10.05 -13.77 0.44
CA GLU A 267 -8.90 -14.54 -0.07
C GLU A 267 -8.43 -14.01 -1.44
N GLY A 268 -9.35 -13.54 -2.28
CA GLY A 268 -9.02 -12.86 -3.53
C GLY A 268 -8.20 -11.58 -3.30
N LEU A 269 -8.63 -10.72 -2.37
CA LEU A 269 -7.90 -9.50 -2.03
C LEU A 269 -6.51 -9.80 -1.43
N LEU A 270 -6.40 -10.80 -0.55
CA LEU A 270 -5.10 -11.28 -0.03
C LEU A 270 -4.20 -11.77 -1.17
N GLY A 271 -4.75 -12.56 -2.11
CA GLY A 271 -4.02 -13.00 -3.31
C GLY A 271 -3.55 -11.84 -4.18
N SER A 272 -4.40 -10.82 -4.38
CA SER A 272 -4.00 -9.58 -5.07
C SER A 272 -2.89 -8.84 -4.35
N VAL A 273 -2.97 -8.70 -3.02
CA VAL A 273 -1.90 -8.06 -2.23
C VAL A 273 -0.58 -8.83 -2.41
N GLY A 274 -0.60 -10.15 -2.39
CA GLY A 274 0.57 -10.98 -2.70
C GLY A 274 1.13 -10.71 -4.10
N GLY A 275 0.26 -10.51 -5.10
CA GLY A 275 0.67 -10.11 -6.44
C GLY A 275 1.33 -8.72 -6.51
N VAL A 276 0.75 -7.74 -5.80
CA VAL A 276 1.31 -6.39 -5.68
C VAL A 276 2.69 -6.43 -5.04
N MET A 277 2.84 -7.12 -3.92
CA MET A 277 4.11 -7.27 -3.20
C MET A 277 5.17 -7.97 -4.07
N ALA A 278 4.80 -9.05 -4.76
CA ALA A 278 5.71 -9.74 -5.69
C ALA A 278 6.20 -8.82 -6.82
N PHE A 279 5.31 -8.02 -7.41
CA PHE A 279 5.68 -7.04 -8.43
C PHE A 279 6.67 -6.02 -7.88
N LEU A 280 6.34 -5.38 -6.75
CA LEU A 280 7.18 -4.38 -6.10
C LEU A 280 8.58 -4.93 -5.76
N THR A 281 8.64 -6.12 -5.19
CA THR A 281 9.90 -6.76 -4.84
C THR A 281 10.78 -7.01 -6.07
N LEU A 282 10.20 -7.47 -7.18
CA LEU A 282 10.93 -7.75 -8.41
C LEU A 282 11.29 -6.47 -9.19
N HIS A 283 10.45 -5.44 -9.13
CA HIS A 283 10.62 -4.19 -9.87
C HIS A 283 11.58 -3.23 -9.16
N GLU A 284 11.58 -3.20 -7.82
CA GLU A 284 12.32 -2.18 -7.06
C GLU A 284 13.42 -2.79 -6.19
N MET A 285 13.09 -3.74 -5.33
CA MET A 285 14.03 -4.24 -4.32
C MET A 285 15.15 -5.09 -4.92
N LEU A 286 14.80 -6.03 -5.82
CA LEU A 286 15.75 -6.95 -6.42
C LEU A 286 16.77 -6.24 -7.32
N PRO A 287 16.39 -5.30 -8.21
CA PRO A 287 17.33 -4.51 -8.98
C PRO A 287 18.28 -3.69 -8.08
N LEU A 288 17.74 -3.05 -7.02
CA LEU A 288 18.55 -2.29 -6.07
C LEU A 288 19.59 -3.18 -5.35
N ALA A 289 19.20 -4.41 -5.00
CA ALA A 289 20.12 -5.39 -4.44
C ALA A 289 21.25 -5.76 -5.43
N PHE A 290 20.91 -5.90 -6.71
CA PHE A 290 21.89 -6.19 -7.77
C PHE A 290 22.86 -5.04 -7.99
N ASP A 291 22.37 -3.81 -8.02
CA ASP A 291 23.17 -2.60 -8.23
C ASP A 291 24.19 -2.40 -7.10
N TYR A 292 23.80 -2.72 -5.86
CA TYR A 292 24.62 -2.44 -4.68
C TYR A 292 25.51 -3.58 -4.22
N ALA A 293 25.05 -4.83 -4.25
CA ALA A 293 25.81 -5.99 -3.77
C ALA A 293 26.37 -6.86 -4.90
N GLY A 294 25.92 -6.66 -6.13
CA GLY A 294 26.19 -7.52 -7.28
C GLY A 294 25.31 -8.77 -7.27
N GLN A 295 24.91 -9.20 -8.47
CA GLN A 295 23.93 -10.27 -8.69
C GLN A 295 24.22 -11.55 -7.88
N LYS A 296 25.48 -12.04 -7.89
CA LYS A 296 25.86 -13.28 -7.18
C LYS A 296 25.60 -13.22 -5.67
N GLN A 297 25.85 -12.07 -5.05
CA GLN A 297 25.69 -11.91 -3.59
C GLN A 297 24.24 -11.61 -3.23
N ALA A 298 23.58 -10.78 -4.03
CA ALA A 298 22.16 -10.49 -3.87
C ALA A 298 21.31 -11.75 -3.98
N VAL A 299 21.54 -12.62 -4.97
CA VAL A 299 20.80 -13.89 -5.10
C VAL A 299 20.99 -14.79 -3.87
N LYS A 300 22.21 -14.86 -3.32
CA LYS A 300 22.45 -15.60 -2.06
C LYS A 300 21.65 -15.00 -0.90
N ALA A 301 21.63 -13.67 -0.79
CA ALA A 301 20.85 -12.98 0.23
C ALA A 301 19.34 -13.21 0.07
N VAL A 302 18.82 -13.21 -1.15
CA VAL A 302 17.41 -13.54 -1.47
C VAL A 302 17.06 -14.94 -0.98
N PHE A 303 17.80 -15.97 -1.38
CA PHE A 303 17.49 -17.34 -0.94
C PHE A 303 17.69 -17.53 0.56
N PHE A 304 18.66 -16.84 1.15
CA PHE A 304 18.82 -16.84 2.61
C PHE A 304 17.61 -16.18 3.31
N GLY A 305 17.10 -15.07 2.76
CA GLY A 305 15.86 -14.44 3.22
C GLY A 305 14.66 -15.38 3.09
N MET A 306 14.47 -16.02 1.94
CA MET A 306 13.38 -16.99 1.75
C MET A 306 13.44 -18.13 2.78
N ALA A 307 14.63 -18.69 3.01
CA ALA A 307 14.83 -19.77 3.99
C ALA A 307 14.55 -19.28 5.42
N PHE A 308 15.03 -18.08 5.77
CA PHE A 308 14.76 -17.46 7.06
C PHE A 308 13.26 -17.26 7.27
N MET A 309 12.58 -16.69 6.27
CA MET A 309 11.13 -16.43 6.35
C MET A 309 10.32 -17.70 6.48
N SER A 310 10.65 -18.73 5.69
CA SER A 310 9.99 -20.03 5.77
C SER A 310 10.15 -20.66 7.15
N ALA A 311 11.35 -20.58 7.74
CA ALA A 311 11.57 -21.03 9.11
C ALA A 311 10.78 -20.19 10.13
N SER A 312 10.75 -18.85 9.98
CA SER A 312 9.98 -17.95 10.84
C SER A 312 8.48 -18.26 10.82
N LEU A 313 7.90 -18.48 9.65
CA LEU A 313 6.49 -18.86 9.52
C LEU A 313 6.20 -20.20 10.18
N TYR A 314 7.06 -21.20 9.97
CA TYR A 314 6.91 -22.52 10.61
C TYR A 314 6.99 -22.43 12.14
N PHE A 315 7.93 -21.65 12.68
CA PHE A 315 8.02 -21.45 14.13
C PHE A 315 6.82 -20.70 14.70
N LEU A 316 6.32 -19.68 13.99
CA LEU A 316 5.11 -18.95 14.39
C LEU A 316 3.88 -19.85 14.37
N GLU A 317 3.75 -20.70 13.35
CA GLU A 317 2.65 -21.67 13.24
C GLU A 317 2.63 -22.62 14.44
N ILE A 318 3.76 -23.18 14.85
CA ILE A 318 3.82 -24.08 16.01
C ILE A 318 3.64 -23.34 17.35
N SER A 319 4.08 -22.09 17.43
CA SER A 319 4.09 -21.34 18.71
C SER A 319 2.74 -20.71 19.05
N LEU A 320 1.92 -20.40 18.04
CA LEU A 320 0.61 -19.79 18.25
C LEU A 320 -0.48 -20.87 18.36
N PRO A 321 -1.34 -20.80 19.40
CA PRO A 321 -2.43 -21.75 19.55
C PRO A 321 -3.41 -21.69 18.37
N ASP A 322 -4.00 -22.83 18.03
CA ASP A 322 -4.92 -22.95 16.89
C ASP A 322 -6.20 -22.11 17.07
N GLU A 323 -6.64 -21.93 18.32
CA GLU A 323 -7.78 -21.11 18.69
C GLU A 323 -7.30 -19.77 19.25
N MET A 324 -7.10 -18.79 18.36
CA MET A 324 -7.00 -17.38 18.74
C MET A 324 -8.22 -16.63 18.18
N SER A 325 -9.30 -16.61 18.94
CA SER A 325 -10.46 -15.76 18.65
C SER A 325 -10.25 -14.35 19.21
N LEU A 326 -10.79 -13.35 18.50
CA LEU A 326 -11.06 -12.01 19.02
C LEU A 326 -12.46 -11.97 19.60
#